data_AF-A0A6C0U496-F1
#
_entry.id   AF-A0A6C0U496-F1
#
_cell.length_a   1.000
_cell.length_b   1.000
_cell.length_c   1.000
_cell.angle_alpha   90.00
_cell.angle_beta   90.00
_cell.angle_gamma   90.00
#
_symmetry.space_group_name_H-M   'P 1'
#
loop_
_entity.id
_entity.type
_entity.pdbx_description
1 polymer ?
#
loop_
_entity_poly.entity_id
_entity_poly.type
_entity_poly.pdbx_seq_one_letter_code
_entity_poly.pdbx_strand_id
1 'polypeptide(L)'
;MADAILLRVGSKTALYPMIADSQPLATQPWLDTLHTSSDLPPPLARFSAEANRRMTLIDAAALAGIAQRGLEMAVDYAKLREQFGRPIGSFQAIKHHCATMAISAQRSRDQVLFAATAIDEGREDAMLQTDCALLVAARAATANAALNIQIHGGIGFSAEADPHLLVKRTQALIAITGGLEAVNRRIVEWDAGARSTQASVGRR
;
A
#
# COMPACT_ATOMS: atom_id res chain seq x y z
N MET A 1 -10.50 7.74 24.19
CA MET A 1 -10.99 7.82 22.80
C MET A 1 -10.12 8.82 22.07
N ALA A 2 -9.86 8.65 20.78
CA ALA A 2 -9.15 9.69 20.02
C ALA A 2 -10.04 10.94 19.95
N ASP A 3 -9.44 12.14 20.03
CA ASP A 3 -10.17 13.43 19.96
C ASP A 3 -10.13 14.05 18.54
N ALA A 4 -9.35 13.47 17.63
CA ALA A 4 -9.17 13.94 16.26
C ALA A 4 -8.99 12.78 15.26
N ILE A 5 -9.41 13.00 14.01
CA ILE A 5 -9.24 12.10 12.87
C ILE A 5 -8.27 12.73 11.87
N LEU A 6 -7.32 11.94 11.39
CA LEU A 6 -6.52 12.30 10.23
C LEU A 6 -7.28 11.92 8.95
N LEU A 7 -7.78 12.91 8.21
CA LEU A 7 -8.44 12.67 6.93
C LEU A 7 -7.44 12.84 5.79
N ARG A 8 -7.45 11.87 4.87
CA ARG A 8 -6.62 11.89 3.68
C ARG A 8 -7.47 11.69 2.44
N VAL A 9 -7.28 12.59 1.47
CA VAL A 9 -7.92 12.55 0.16
C VAL A 9 -6.85 12.83 -0.87
N GLY A 10 -6.38 11.77 -1.54
CA GLY A 10 -5.28 11.88 -2.49
C GLY A 10 -3.96 12.21 -1.81
N SER A 11 -3.28 13.24 -2.31
CA SER A 11 -2.03 13.75 -1.73
C SER A 11 -2.22 14.76 -0.61
N LYS A 12 -3.47 15.10 -0.25
CA LYS A 12 -3.79 16.11 0.76
C LYS A 12 -4.17 15.44 2.08
N THR A 13 -3.53 15.89 3.15
CA THR A 13 -3.83 15.47 4.52
C THR A 13 -4.29 16.66 5.33
N ALA A 14 -5.31 16.45 6.16
CA ALA A 14 -5.77 17.42 7.14
C ALA A 14 -6.28 16.72 8.41
N LEU A 15 -6.09 17.38 9.55
CA LEU A 15 -6.57 16.91 10.85
C LEU A 15 -7.94 17.51 11.12
N TYR A 16 -8.91 16.69 11.50
CA TYR A 16 -10.28 17.09 11.85
C TYR A 16 -10.58 16.70 13.30
N PRO A 17 -11.45 17.43 14.02
CA PRO A 17 -11.96 16.92 15.29
C PRO A 17 -12.77 15.64 15.03
N MET A 18 -12.79 14.73 16.00
CA MET A 18 -13.67 13.56 15.91
C MET A 18 -15.12 14.02 15.91
N ILE A 19 -15.88 13.57 14.92
CA ILE A 19 -17.29 13.88 14.80
C ILE A 19 -18.05 12.85 15.64
N ALA A 20 -18.71 13.32 16.70
CA ALA A 20 -19.45 12.48 17.63
C ALA A 20 -20.52 11.61 16.92
N ASP A 21 -21.09 12.10 15.82
CA ASP A 21 -22.18 11.45 15.07
C ASP A 21 -21.69 10.51 13.96
N SER A 22 -20.37 10.34 13.80
CA SER A 22 -19.81 9.53 12.71
C SER A 22 -20.18 8.06 12.84
N GLN A 23 -20.69 7.46 11.76
CA GLN A 23 -21.17 6.07 11.76
C GLN A 23 -20.10 5.13 11.22
N PRO A 24 -19.84 3.99 11.88
CA PRO A 24 -18.93 2.98 11.34
C PRO A 24 -19.51 2.43 10.03
N LEU A 25 -18.64 2.27 9.03
CA LEU A 25 -19.00 1.80 7.69
C LEU A 25 -19.42 0.31 7.68
N ALA A 26 -19.12 -0.47 8.73
CA ALA A 26 -19.68 -1.80 8.93
C ALA A 26 -19.60 -2.27 10.39
N THR A 27 -20.44 -3.24 10.76
CA THR A 27 -20.46 -3.93 12.07
C THR A 27 -19.37 -5.01 12.23
N GLN A 28 -18.44 -5.12 11.29
CA GLN A 28 -17.36 -6.10 11.32
C GLN A 28 -16.15 -5.52 12.09
N PRO A 29 -15.49 -6.29 12.99
CA PRO A 29 -14.42 -5.80 13.90
C PRO A 29 -13.15 -5.22 13.25
N TRP A 30 -13.08 -5.18 11.92
CA TRP A 30 -11.94 -4.65 11.17
C TRP A 30 -12.32 -3.48 10.25
N LEU A 31 -13.60 -3.09 10.23
CA LEU A 31 -14.15 -1.92 9.52
C LEU A 31 -14.79 -0.92 10.48
N ASP A 32 -14.88 -1.26 11.76
CA ASP A 32 -15.34 -0.43 12.87
C ASP A 32 -14.51 0.84 13.08
N THR A 33 -13.25 0.84 12.64
CA THR A 33 -12.39 2.04 12.62
C THR A 33 -12.61 2.95 11.42
N LEU A 34 -13.39 2.52 10.42
CA LEU A 34 -13.73 3.35 9.26
C LEU A 34 -15.08 4.02 9.51
N HIS A 35 -15.07 5.33 9.65
CA HIS A 35 -16.28 6.11 9.85
C HIS A 35 -16.58 6.95 8.61
N THR A 36 -17.87 7.15 8.34
CA THR A 36 -18.34 8.12 7.35
C THR A 36 -19.05 9.28 8.05
N SER A 37 -18.88 10.48 7.51
CA SER A 37 -19.65 11.67 7.88
C SER A 37 -19.95 12.47 6.61
N SER A 38 -21.20 12.92 6.50
CA SER A 38 -21.65 13.79 5.40
C SER A 38 -21.30 15.27 5.61
N ASP A 39 -20.97 15.66 6.83
CA ASP A 39 -20.58 17.03 7.17
C ASP A 39 -19.23 17.02 7.91
N LEU A 40 -18.23 17.65 7.31
CA LEU A 40 -16.88 17.73 7.85
C LEU A 40 -16.68 19.15 8.41
N PRO A 41 -16.44 19.31 9.72
CA PRO A 41 -16.15 20.62 10.30
C PRO A 41 -14.83 21.18 9.72
N PRO A 42 -14.52 22.48 9.89
CA PRO A 42 -13.23 23.02 9.45
C PRO A 42 -12.05 22.21 10.02
N PRO A 43 -10.98 21.99 9.23
CA PRO A 43 -9.83 21.22 9.71
C PRO A 43 -9.10 21.97 10.83
N LEU A 44 -8.68 21.23 11.86
CA LEU A 44 -7.80 21.70 12.94
C LEU A 44 -6.41 22.08 12.40
N ALA A 45 -5.92 21.34 11.40
CA ALA A 45 -4.64 21.60 10.76
C ALA A 45 -4.60 21.09 9.33
N ARG A 46 -3.81 21.78 8.48
CA ARG A 46 -3.41 21.30 7.16
C ARG A 46 -1.91 21.02 7.16
N PHE A 47 -1.50 19.94 6.51
CA PHE A 47 -0.09 19.54 6.48
C PHE A 47 0.65 20.15 5.30
N SER A 48 1.93 20.47 5.50
CA SER A 48 2.82 20.97 4.45
C SER A 48 2.99 19.94 3.33
N ALA A 49 3.46 20.39 2.16
CA ALA A 49 3.77 19.47 1.06
C ALA A 49 4.77 18.38 1.50
N GLU A 50 5.77 18.76 2.29
CA GLU A 50 6.77 17.83 2.82
C GLU A 50 6.16 16.81 3.79
N ALA A 51 5.32 17.25 4.73
CA ALA A 51 4.62 16.33 5.64
C ALA A 51 3.69 15.36 4.87
N ASN A 52 3.00 15.84 3.83
CA ASN A 52 2.20 14.98 2.96
C ASN A 52 3.04 13.92 2.23
N ARG A 53 4.27 14.25 1.80
CA ARG A 53 5.17 13.27 1.14
C ARG A 53 5.59 12.16 2.09
N ARG A 54 6.00 12.52 3.30
CA ARG A 54 6.34 11.54 4.35
C ARG A 54 5.16 10.62 4.66
N MET A 55 3.95 11.18 4.65
CA MET A 55 2.73 10.40 4.83
C MET A 55 2.50 9.40 3.67
N THR A 56 2.70 9.82 2.41
CA THR A 56 2.67 8.91 1.24
C THR A 56 3.73 7.79 1.35
N LEU A 57 4.93 8.12 1.82
CA LEU A 57 5.98 7.13 2.06
C LEU A 57 5.59 6.13 3.15
N ILE A 58 4.92 6.58 4.22
CA ILE A 58 4.39 5.70 5.27
C ILE A 58 3.34 4.72 4.70
N ASP A 59 2.47 5.16 3.78
CA ASP A 59 1.53 4.24 3.11
C ASP A 59 2.26 3.20 2.28
N ALA A 60 3.28 3.63 1.54
CA ALA A 60 4.11 2.73 0.74
C ALA A 60 4.80 1.68 1.63
N ALA A 61 5.31 2.10 2.79
CA ALA A 61 5.88 1.19 3.78
C ALA A 61 4.85 0.20 4.34
N ALA A 62 3.64 0.67 4.66
CA ALA A 62 2.54 -0.18 5.12
C ALA A 62 2.14 -1.23 4.06
N LEU A 63 2.03 -0.82 2.79
CA LEU A 63 1.75 -1.71 1.67
C LEU A 63 2.88 -2.72 1.45
N ALA A 64 4.15 -2.31 1.56
CA ALA A 64 5.29 -3.23 1.51
C ALA A 64 5.22 -4.27 2.63
N GLY A 65 4.83 -3.85 3.85
CA GLY A 65 4.58 -4.74 4.97
C GLY A 65 3.44 -5.74 4.70
N ILE A 66 2.35 -5.32 4.05
CA ILE A 66 1.27 -6.22 3.62
C ILE A 66 1.78 -7.25 2.61
N ALA A 67 2.59 -6.82 1.63
CA ALA A 67 3.17 -7.73 0.64
C ALA A 67 4.04 -8.81 1.31
N GLN A 68 4.88 -8.41 2.26
CA GLN A 68 5.72 -9.31 3.05
C GLN A 68 4.87 -10.25 3.91
N ARG A 69 3.85 -9.73 4.61
CA ARG A 69 2.97 -10.55 5.44
C ARG A 69 2.20 -11.58 4.62
N GLY A 70 1.75 -11.21 3.42
CA GLY A 70 1.08 -12.14 2.50
C GLY A 70 1.98 -13.30 2.08
N LEU A 71 3.28 -13.04 1.84
CA LEU A 71 4.27 -14.09 1.57
C LEU A 71 4.44 -15.03 2.77
N GLU A 72 4.63 -14.48 3.97
CA GLU A 72 4.84 -15.27 5.18
C GLU A 72 3.66 -16.21 5.44
N MET A 73 2.44 -15.67 5.43
CA MET A 73 1.22 -16.46 5.61
C MET A 73 1.10 -17.58 4.56
N ALA A 74 1.37 -17.25 3.30
CA ALA A 74 1.30 -18.23 2.21
C ALA A 74 2.32 -19.36 2.38
N VAL A 75 3.57 -19.01 2.73
CA VAL A 75 4.64 -19.99 2.97
C VAL A 75 4.34 -20.87 4.17
N ASP A 76 3.87 -20.28 5.27
CA ASP A 76 3.52 -21.02 6.49
C ASP A 76 2.39 -22.01 6.23
N TYR A 77 1.31 -21.57 5.57
CA TYR A 77 0.21 -22.45 5.19
C TYR A 77 0.66 -23.54 4.20
N ALA A 78 1.51 -23.19 3.22
CA ALA A 78 1.99 -24.14 2.23
C ALA A 78 2.85 -25.28 2.83
N LYS A 79 3.53 -25.02 3.95
CA LYS A 79 4.28 -26.04 4.68
C LYS A 79 3.38 -26.99 5.48
N LEU A 80 2.25 -26.48 5.99
CA LEU A 80 1.35 -27.22 6.89
C LEU A 80 0.28 -28.00 6.13
N ARG A 81 -0.25 -27.44 5.04
CA ARG A 81 -1.38 -28.02 4.32
C ARG A 81 -0.92 -29.20 3.47
N GLU A 82 -1.47 -30.39 3.72
CA GLU A 82 -1.21 -31.57 2.90
C GLU A 82 -2.34 -31.87 1.89
N GLN A 83 -1.97 -32.09 0.63
CA GLN A 83 -2.87 -32.58 -0.43
C GLN A 83 -2.10 -33.53 -1.34
N PHE A 84 -2.81 -34.53 -1.88
CA PHE A 84 -2.21 -35.59 -2.69
C PHE A 84 -1.01 -36.26 -1.98
N GLY A 85 -1.16 -36.51 -0.68
CA GLY A 85 -0.19 -37.25 0.14
C GLY A 85 1.10 -36.50 0.51
N ARG A 86 1.15 -35.17 0.34
CA ARG A 86 2.32 -34.36 0.74
C ARG A 86 1.96 -32.88 0.99
N PRO A 87 2.83 -32.10 1.67
CA PRO A 87 2.64 -30.66 1.80
C PRO A 87 2.51 -29.95 0.45
N ILE A 88 1.59 -28.99 0.33
CA ILE A 88 1.35 -28.27 -0.93
C ILE A 88 2.55 -27.43 -1.37
N GLY A 89 3.40 -26.99 -0.44
CA GLY A 89 4.66 -26.30 -0.73
C GLY A 89 5.67 -27.15 -1.51
N SER A 90 5.45 -28.46 -1.64
CA SER A 90 6.28 -29.33 -2.49
C SER A 90 6.00 -29.17 -3.99
N PHE A 91 4.80 -28.71 -4.38
CA PHE A 91 4.43 -28.53 -5.79
C PHE A 91 5.10 -27.30 -6.39
N GLN A 92 5.62 -27.43 -7.62
CA GLN A 92 6.35 -26.36 -8.30
C GLN A 92 5.55 -25.08 -8.49
N ALA A 93 4.24 -25.19 -8.78
CA ALA A 93 3.37 -24.02 -8.90
C ALA A 93 3.34 -23.18 -7.61
N ILE A 94 3.22 -23.83 -6.46
CA ILE A 94 3.22 -23.16 -5.15
C ILE A 94 4.59 -22.53 -4.87
N LYS A 95 5.69 -23.26 -5.12
CA LYS A 95 7.05 -22.71 -4.98
C LYS A 95 7.26 -21.48 -5.86
N HIS A 96 6.79 -21.52 -7.10
CA HIS A 96 6.93 -20.41 -8.04
C HIS A 96 6.12 -19.18 -7.60
N HIS A 97 4.90 -19.39 -7.10
CA HIS A 97 4.12 -18.31 -6.48
C HIS A 97 4.85 -17.69 -5.29
N CYS A 98 5.31 -18.50 -4.33
CA CYS A 98 6.04 -17.99 -3.17
C CYS A 98 7.34 -17.27 -3.57
N ALA A 99 8.08 -17.76 -4.57
CA ALA A 99 9.26 -17.09 -5.09
C ALA A 99 8.93 -15.72 -5.72
N THR A 100 7.85 -15.65 -6.50
CA THR A 100 7.37 -14.40 -7.13
C THR A 100 6.93 -13.39 -6.07
N MET A 101 6.23 -13.87 -5.04
CA MET A 101 5.80 -13.06 -3.90
C MET A 101 7.00 -12.52 -3.12
N ALA A 102 8.05 -13.33 -2.92
CA ALA A 102 9.27 -12.93 -2.25
C ALA A 102 10.02 -11.83 -3.01
N ILE A 103 10.17 -11.98 -4.32
CA ILE A 103 10.76 -10.95 -5.18
C ILE A 103 9.95 -9.65 -5.09
N SER A 104 8.62 -9.74 -5.12
CA SER A 104 7.75 -8.55 -5.09
C SER A 104 7.81 -7.82 -3.75
N ALA A 105 7.82 -8.56 -2.64
CA ALA A 105 7.94 -8.00 -1.30
C ALA A 105 9.32 -7.34 -1.06
N GLN A 106 10.39 -7.99 -1.54
CA GLN A 106 11.73 -7.43 -1.42
C GLN A 106 11.88 -6.15 -2.25
N ARG A 107 11.42 -6.17 -3.52
CA ARG A 107 11.47 -4.99 -4.39
C ARG A 107 10.68 -3.80 -3.85
N SER A 108 9.51 -4.03 -3.24
CA SER A 108 8.73 -2.95 -2.64
C SER A 108 9.41 -2.34 -1.43
N ARG A 109 9.99 -3.18 -0.56
CA ARG A 109 10.79 -2.73 0.58
C ARG A 109 12.00 -1.91 0.14
N ASP A 110 12.74 -2.38 -0.86
CA ASP A 110 13.93 -1.70 -1.36
C ASP A 110 13.58 -0.33 -1.96
N GLN A 111 12.49 -0.23 -2.73
CA GLN A 111 12.04 1.05 -3.28
C GLN A 111 11.57 2.03 -2.18
N VAL A 112 10.91 1.54 -1.12
CA VAL A 112 10.53 2.38 0.03
C VAL A 112 11.77 2.93 0.73
N LEU A 113 12.78 2.10 0.98
CA LEU A 113 14.03 2.55 1.60
C LEU A 113 14.78 3.56 0.71
N PHE A 114 14.79 3.34 -0.61
CA PHE A 114 15.37 4.28 -1.55
C PHE A 114 14.67 5.64 -1.53
N ALA A 115 13.33 5.64 -1.52
CA ALA A 115 12.55 6.87 -1.43
C ALA A 115 12.76 7.60 -0.09
N ALA A 116 12.85 6.87 1.02
CA ALA A 116 13.18 7.44 2.32
C ALA A 116 14.55 8.14 2.30
N THR A 117 15.56 7.46 1.76
CA THR A 117 16.92 8.00 1.61
C THR A 117 16.90 9.27 0.74
N ALA A 118 16.16 9.26 -0.36
CA ALA A 118 16.05 10.43 -1.24
C ALA A 118 15.39 11.64 -0.56
N ILE A 119 14.40 11.43 0.31
CA ILE A 119 13.81 12.48 1.14
C ILE A 119 14.84 13.03 2.13
N ASP A 120 15.54 12.16 2.85
CA ASP A 120 16.50 12.56 3.89
C ASP A 120 17.70 13.32 3.31
N GLU A 121 18.15 12.95 2.11
CA GLU A 121 19.22 13.63 1.37
C GLU A 121 18.76 14.92 0.66
N GLY A 122 17.46 15.21 0.66
CA GLY A 122 16.91 16.38 -0.03
C GLY A 122 17.09 16.33 -1.55
N ARG A 123 17.08 15.14 -2.14
CA ARG A 123 17.29 14.96 -3.58
C ARG A 123 16.17 15.58 -4.42
N GLU A 124 16.53 16.09 -5.59
CA GLU A 124 15.57 16.68 -6.55
C GLU A 124 14.48 15.69 -6.97
N ASP A 125 14.83 14.40 -7.08
CA ASP A 125 13.91 13.34 -7.48
C ASP A 125 13.17 12.67 -6.31
N ALA A 126 13.29 13.16 -5.07
CA ALA A 126 12.66 12.56 -3.89
C ALA A 126 11.13 12.37 -4.06
N MET A 127 10.46 13.31 -4.73
CA MET A 127 9.03 13.21 -5.03
C MET A 127 8.72 12.05 -5.99
N LEU A 128 9.50 11.92 -7.06
CA LEU A 128 9.38 10.81 -8.00
C LEU A 128 9.59 9.48 -7.27
N GLN A 129 10.64 9.38 -6.44
CA GLN A 129 10.94 8.13 -5.73
C GLN A 129 9.85 7.74 -4.75
N THR A 130 9.21 8.71 -4.09
CA THR A 130 8.06 8.48 -3.21
C THR A 130 6.85 7.95 -3.98
N ASP A 131 6.53 8.54 -5.14
CA ASP A 131 5.44 8.06 -6.00
C ASP A 131 5.74 6.65 -6.57
N CYS A 132 6.98 6.39 -6.97
CA CYS A 132 7.46 5.07 -7.38
C CYS A 132 7.34 4.05 -6.24
N ALA A 133 7.71 4.42 -5.01
CA ALA A 133 7.58 3.56 -3.84
C ALA A 133 6.13 3.18 -3.58
N LEU A 134 5.22 4.15 -3.59
CA LEU A 134 3.79 3.88 -3.44
C LEU A 134 3.27 2.94 -4.54
N LEU A 135 3.61 3.21 -5.80
CA LEU A 135 3.16 2.39 -6.92
C LEU A 135 3.69 0.94 -6.84
N VAL A 136 4.98 0.77 -6.57
CA VAL A 136 5.61 -0.56 -6.46
C VAL A 136 5.04 -1.32 -5.27
N ALA A 137 4.91 -0.68 -4.11
CA ALA A 137 4.36 -1.30 -2.92
C ALA A 137 2.88 -1.67 -3.07
N ALA A 138 2.06 -0.80 -3.67
CA ALA A 138 0.65 -1.08 -3.93
C ALA A 138 0.46 -2.29 -4.87
N ARG A 139 1.28 -2.39 -5.93
CA ARG A 139 1.26 -3.53 -6.84
C ARG A 139 1.69 -4.82 -6.15
N ALA A 140 2.77 -4.77 -5.35
CA ALA A 140 3.24 -5.92 -4.59
C ALA A 140 2.22 -6.39 -3.56
N ALA A 141 1.62 -5.47 -2.79
CA ALA A 141 0.60 -5.77 -1.81
C ALA A 141 -0.64 -6.41 -2.45
N THR A 142 -1.11 -5.85 -3.56
CA THR A 142 -2.26 -6.38 -4.31
C THR A 142 -1.99 -7.79 -4.82
N ALA A 143 -0.85 -8.00 -5.48
CA ALA A 143 -0.49 -9.29 -6.05
C ALA A 143 -0.26 -10.35 -4.95
N ASN A 144 0.48 -10.02 -3.89
CA ASN A 144 0.76 -10.95 -2.81
C ASN A 144 -0.49 -11.26 -1.97
N ALA A 145 -1.36 -10.29 -1.71
CA ALA A 145 -2.61 -10.56 -1.01
C ALA A 145 -3.51 -11.51 -1.81
N ALA A 146 -3.58 -11.35 -3.14
CA ALA A 146 -4.33 -12.25 -4.02
C ALA A 146 -3.73 -13.66 -4.08
N LEU A 147 -2.40 -13.78 -4.21
CA LEU A 147 -1.73 -15.08 -4.21
C LEU A 147 -1.83 -15.78 -2.84
N ASN A 148 -1.79 -15.02 -1.74
CA ASN A 148 -1.99 -15.55 -0.40
C ASN A 148 -3.37 -16.21 -0.26
N ILE A 149 -4.43 -15.56 -0.76
CA ILE A 149 -5.76 -16.15 -0.86
C ILE A 149 -5.74 -17.43 -1.69
N GLN A 150 -5.13 -17.38 -2.88
CA GLN A 150 -5.09 -18.52 -3.79
C GLN A 150 -4.40 -19.74 -3.16
N ILE A 151 -3.30 -19.52 -2.43
CA ILE A 151 -2.55 -20.59 -1.74
C ILE A 151 -3.35 -21.17 -0.57
N HIS A 152 -4.11 -20.33 0.15
CA HIS A 152 -5.01 -20.80 1.21
C HIS A 152 -6.22 -21.57 0.64
N GLY A 153 -6.66 -21.23 -0.57
CA GLY A 153 -7.87 -21.79 -1.18
C GLY A 153 -9.12 -21.26 -0.47
N GLY A 154 -10.14 -22.12 -0.31
CA GLY A 154 -11.44 -21.72 0.26
C GLY A 154 -11.36 -21.07 1.65
N ILE A 155 -10.49 -21.58 2.53
CA ILE A 155 -10.30 -21.01 3.89
C ILE A 155 -9.72 -19.59 3.84
N GLY A 156 -9.06 -19.21 2.74
CA GLY A 156 -8.55 -17.85 2.57
C GLY A 156 -9.65 -16.80 2.56
N PHE A 157 -10.87 -17.16 2.15
CA PHE A 157 -12.05 -16.28 2.08
C PHE A 157 -12.92 -16.31 3.33
N SER A 158 -12.62 -17.18 4.29
CA SER A 158 -13.49 -17.44 5.42
C SER A 158 -12.98 -16.74 6.69
N ALA A 159 -13.76 -16.73 7.76
CA ALA A 159 -13.40 -16.04 9.00
C ALA A 159 -12.36 -16.82 9.83
N GLU A 160 -12.12 -18.08 9.48
CA GLU A 160 -11.21 -19.01 10.11
C GLU A 160 -9.73 -18.73 9.78
N ALA A 161 -9.46 -17.89 8.78
CA ALA A 161 -8.11 -17.47 8.45
C ALA A 161 -8.05 -16.01 7.98
N ASP A 162 -6.92 -15.36 8.26
CA ASP A 162 -6.71 -13.93 7.99
C ASP A 162 -6.34 -13.52 6.55
N PRO A 163 -6.11 -14.38 5.52
CA PRO A 163 -5.65 -13.91 4.20
C PRO A 163 -6.51 -12.81 3.58
N HIS A 164 -7.83 -12.91 3.75
CA HIS A 164 -8.78 -11.93 3.22
C HIS A 164 -8.67 -10.54 3.87
N LEU A 165 -8.12 -10.45 5.10
CA LEU A 165 -7.86 -9.17 5.75
C LEU A 165 -6.77 -8.37 5.03
N LEU A 166 -5.77 -9.03 4.45
CA LEU A 166 -4.71 -8.35 3.69
C LEU A 166 -5.25 -7.75 2.39
N VAL A 167 -6.21 -8.40 1.72
CA VAL A 167 -6.88 -7.85 0.54
C VAL A 167 -7.64 -6.57 0.90
N LYS A 168 -8.48 -6.64 1.94
CA LYS A 168 -9.27 -5.49 2.43
C LYS A 168 -8.36 -4.31 2.80
N ARG A 169 -7.29 -4.56 3.57
CA ARG A 169 -6.33 -3.52 3.99
C ARG A 169 -5.60 -2.90 2.80
N THR A 170 -5.17 -3.71 1.83
CA THR A 170 -4.54 -3.22 0.60
C THR A 170 -5.46 -2.26 -0.15
N GLN A 171 -6.72 -2.66 -0.37
CA GLN A 171 -7.69 -1.85 -1.10
C GLN A 171 -7.99 -0.54 -0.38
N ALA A 172 -8.18 -0.59 0.94
CA ALA A 172 -8.42 0.61 1.75
C ALA A 172 -7.25 1.60 1.67
N LEU A 173 -6.01 1.13 1.83
CA LEU A 173 -4.82 2.00 1.75
C LEU A 173 -4.67 2.64 0.37
N ILE A 174 -4.84 1.88 -0.71
CA ILE A 174 -4.78 2.41 -2.08
C ILE A 174 -5.88 3.45 -2.34
N ALA A 175 -7.09 3.24 -1.80
CA ALA A 175 -8.18 4.19 -1.95
C ALA A 175 -7.86 5.53 -1.25
N ILE A 176 -7.30 5.48 -0.05
CA ILE A 176 -6.94 6.67 0.75
C ILE A 176 -5.87 7.52 0.04
N THR A 177 -4.97 6.90 -0.74
CA THR A 177 -3.97 7.66 -1.53
C THR A 177 -4.55 8.36 -2.76
N GLY A 178 -5.86 8.26 -3.01
CA GLY A 178 -6.53 8.79 -4.21
C GLY A 178 -6.36 7.90 -5.44
N GLY A 179 -5.98 6.63 -5.25
CA GLY A 179 -5.81 5.64 -6.32
C GLY A 179 -4.48 5.74 -7.06
N LEU A 180 -4.13 4.65 -7.76
CA LEU A 180 -2.84 4.51 -8.46
C LEU A 180 -2.79 5.26 -9.79
N GLU A 181 -3.94 5.61 -10.38
CA GLU A 181 -3.96 6.37 -11.63
C GLU A 181 -3.36 7.77 -11.44
N ALA A 182 -3.72 8.44 -10.35
CA ALA A 182 -3.16 9.73 -9.99
C ALA A 182 -1.65 9.66 -9.75
N VAL A 183 -1.17 8.56 -9.15
CA VAL A 183 0.27 8.32 -8.93
C VAL A 183 1.00 8.10 -10.25
N ASN A 184 0.48 7.22 -11.12
CA ASN A 184 1.05 6.95 -12.45
C ASN A 184 1.15 8.24 -13.28
N ARG A 185 0.12 9.08 -13.23
CA ARG A 185 0.10 10.35 -13.96
C ARG A 185 1.25 11.26 -13.54
N ARG A 186 1.49 11.43 -12.23
CA ARG A 186 2.60 12.24 -11.72
C ARG A 186 3.97 11.71 -12.14
N ILE A 187 4.14 10.39 -12.13
CA ILE A 187 5.39 9.74 -12.60
C ILE A 187 5.63 10.05 -14.09
N VAL A 188 4.60 9.93 -14.93
CA VAL A 188 4.68 10.21 -16.36
C VAL A 188 4.95 11.70 -16.62
N GLU A 189 4.29 12.59 -15.88
CA GLU A 189 4.50 14.05 -15.97
C GLU A 189 5.94 14.43 -15.61
N TRP A 190 6.50 13.85 -14.55
CA TRP A 190 7.89 14.07 -14.16
C TRP A 190 8.86 13.63 -15.26
N ASP A 191 8.65 12.45 -15.84
CA ASP A 191 9.47 11.86 -16.89
C ASP A 191 9.42 12.68 -18.20
N ALA A 192 8.24 13.22 -18.55
CA ALA A 192 8.11 14.16 -19.66
C ALA A 192 8.86 15.48 -19.41
N GLY A 193 8.79 16.02 -18.19
CA GLY A 193 9.53 17.20 -17.76
C GLY A 193 11.04 17.02 -17.85
N ALA A 194 11.56 15.88 -17.38
CA ALA A 194 12.98 15.55 -17.43
C ALA A 194 13.50 15.47 -18.88
N ARG A 195 12.75 14.82 -19.79
CA ARG A 195 13.12 14.74 -21.22
C ARG A 195 13.15 16.09 -21.92
N SER A 196 12.17 16.96 -21.65
CA SER A 196 12.13 18.30 -22.24
C SER A 196 13.31 19.16 -21.80
N THR A 197 13.70 19.05 -20.53
CA THR A 197 14.88 19.72 -19.96
C THR A 197 16.16 19.25 -20.65
N GLN A 198 16.38 17.94 -20.78
CA GLN A 198 17.55 17.38 -21.47
C GLN A 198 17.63 17.78 -22.95
N ALA A 199 16.50 17.80 -23.67
CA ALA A 199 16.45 18.19 -25.08
C ALA A 199 16.77 19.68 -25.32
N SER A 200 16.60 20.54 -24.30
CA SER A 200 16.97 21.95 -24.35
C SER A 200 18.45 22.22 -24.04
N VAL A 201 19.07 21.38 -23.20
CA VAL A 201 20.49 21.45 -22.84
C VAL A 201 21.38 20.96 -23.98
N GLY A 202 20.97 19.94 -24.73
CA GLY A 202 21.73 19.37 -25.86
C GLY A 202 21.74 20.17 -27.17
N ARG A 203 21.11 21.37 -27.22
CA ARG A 203 21.08 22.24 -28.43
C ARG A 203 21.99 23.47 -28.33
N ARG A 204 22.84 23.56 -27.31
CA ARG A 204 23.80 24.66 -27.12
C ARG A 204 25.20 24.25 -27.49
#